data_AF-A0A346QXB5-F1
#
_entry.id   AF-A0A346QXB5-F1
#
_cell.length_a   1.000
_cell.length_b   1.000
_cell.length_c   1.000
_cell.angle_alpha   90.00
_cell.angle_beta   90.00
_cell.angle_gamma   90.00
#
_symmetry.space_group_name_H-M   'P 1'
#
loop_
_entity.id
_entity.type
_entity.pdbx_description
1 polymer ?
#
loop_
_entity_poly.entity_id
_entity_poly.type
_entity_poly.pdbx_seq_one_letter_code
_entity_poly.pdbx_strand_id
1 'polypeptide(L)' 'MIALESYPVADAWFSGKPLDDTAHMLIEPHVHVLEQANMVFLRGRDRELMIDTGMGIVPIVPLTQAAQ' A
#
# COMPACT_ATOMS: atom_id res chain seq x y z
N MET A 1 35.55 2.96 -2.43
CA MET A 1 34.63 2.00 -3.08
C MET A 1 33.80 1.38 -1.97
N ILE A 2 32.55 1.82 -1.79
CA ILE A 2 31.62 1.16 -0.88
C ILE A 2 31.09 -0.06 -1.64
N ALA A 3 31.25 -1.26 -1.08
CA ALA A 3 30.60 -2.44 -1.62
C ALA A 3 29.09 -2.20 -1.53
N LEU A 4 28.41 -2.13 -2.67
CA LEU A 4 26.95 -2.10 -2.70
C LEU A 4 26.49 -3.52 -2.39
N GLU A 5 26.32 -3.82 -1.11
CA GLU A 5 25.56 -5.00 -0.70
C GLU A 5 24.13 -4.83 -1.21
N SER A 6 23.65 -5.81 -1.97
CA SER A 6 22.25 -5.84 -2.40
C SER A 6 21.40 -6.37 -1.24
N TYR A 7 20.61 -5.50 -0.64
CA TYR A 7 19.56 -5.93 0.29
C TYR A 7 18.38 -6.52 -0.49
N PRO A 8 17.68 -7.53 0.09
CA PRO A 8 16.49 -8.07 -0.54
C PRO A 8 15.42 -6.99 -0.69
N VAL A 9 14.77 -6.94 -1.85
CA VAL A 9 13.58 -6.12 -2.09
C VAL A 9 12.37 -6.97 -1.76
N ALA A 10 11.42 -6.43 -0.99
CA ALA A 10 10.21 -7.15 -0.67
C ALA A 10 9.32 -7.37 -1.92
N ASP A 11 8.73 -8.56 -2.03
CA ASP A 11 7.79 -8.89 -3.10
C ASP A 11 6.42 -8.23 -2.90
N ALA A 12 6.00 -8.04 -1.63
CA ALA A 12 4.74 -7.42 -1.25
C ALA A 12 4.98 -6.14 -0.44
N TRP A 13 4.52 -5.00 -0.97
CA TRP A 13 4.75 -3.67 -0.43
C TRP A 13 3.55 -3.06 0.30
N PHE A 14 2.37 -3.65 0.17
CA PHE A 14 1.15 -3.16 0.80
C PHE A 14 0.53 -4.27 1.66
N SER A 15 0.02 -3.89 2.84
CA SER A 15 -0.80 -4.74 3.68
C SER A 15 -2.12 -4.02 3.95
N GLY A 16 -3.22 -4.77 3.95
CA GLY A 16 -4.57 -4.23 4.05
C GLY A 16 -5.40 -4.87 5.15
N LYS A 17 -6.29 -4.08 5.75
CA LYS A 17 -7.36 -4.60 6.61
C LYS A 17 -8.70 -3.94 6.26
N PRO A 18 -9.82 -4.67 6.30
CA PRO A 18 -11.13 -4.07 6.14
C PRO A 18 -11.41 -3.09 7.29
N LEU A 19 -12.01 -1.96 6.96
CA LEU A 19 -12.62 -1.04 7.91
C LEU A 19 -14.14 -1.26 7.97
N ASP A 20 -14.77 -1.47 6.80
CA ASP A 20 -16.17 -1.85 6.63
C ASP A 20 -16.38 -2.58 5.28
N ASP A 21 -17.64 -2.80 4.88
CA ASP A 21 -18.01 -3.50 3.64
C ASP A 21 -17.48 -2.84 2.35
N THR A 22 -17.15 -1.55 2.42
CA THR A 22 -16.75 -0.73 1.27
C THR A 22 -15.36 -0.09 1.43
N ALA A 23 -14.80 -0.07 2.64
CA ALA A 23 -13.57 0.62 2.96
C ALA A 23 -12.48 -0.34 3.46
N HIS A 24 -11.27 -0.17 2.91
CA HIS A 24 -10.07 -0.89 3.33
C HIS A 24 -8.97 0.10 3.69
N MET A 25 -8.30 -0.15 4.81
CA MET A 25 -7.09 0.58 5.17
C MET A 25 -5.88 -0.17 4.66
N LEU A 26 -4.98 0.53 4.00
CA LEU A 26 -3.70 0.04 3.49
C LEU A 26 -2.56 0.73 4.23
N ILE A 27 -1.46 0.00 4.38
CA ILE A 27 -0.19 0.49 4.90
C ILE A 27 0.97 -0.10 4.11
N GLU A 28 2.12 0.57 4.14
CA GLU A 28 3.39 0.06 3.64
C GLU A 28 4.18 -0.54 4.82
N PRO A 29 4.21 -1.86 5.06
CA PRO A 29 4.76 -2.43 6.29
C PRO A 29 6.29 -2.32 6.39
N HIS A 30 6.96 -2.06 5.27
CA HIS A 30 8.42 -1.90 5.20
C HIS A 30 8.86 -0.44 5.38
N VAL A 31 7.92 0.51 5.39
CA VAL A 31 8.18 1.91 5.74
C VAL A 31 8.27 2.03 7.25
N HIS A 32 9.20 2.85 7.72
CA HIS A 32 9.35 3.10 9.15
C HIS A 32 8.07 3.70 9.73
N VAL A 33 7.66 3.27 10.94
CA VAL A 33 6.36 3.62 11.55
C VAL A 33 6.10 5.14 11.68
N LEU A 34 7.15 5.95 11.73
CA LEU A 34 7.04 7.42 11.80
C LEU A 34 6.61 8.06 10.47
N GLU A 35 6.79 7.37 9.35
CA GLU A 35 6.50 7.84 7.99
C GLU A 35 5.39 7.00 7.33
N GLN A 36 4.89 5.97 8.02
CA GLN A 36 3.89 5.08 7.47
C GLN A 36 2.53 5.78 7.36
N ALA A 37 2.03 5.91 6.14
CA ALA A 37 0.73 6.49 5.86
C ALA A 37 -0.42 5.49 6.10
N ASN A 38 -1.55 5.99 6.61
CA ASN A 38 -2.82 5.26 6.63
C ASN A 38 -3.59 5.56 5.35
N MET A 39 -3.30 4.79 4.30
CA MET A 39 -3.99 4.92 3.03
C MET A 39 -5.38 4.28 3.10
N VAL A 40 -6.39 4.86 2.46
CA VAL A 40 -7.76 4.31 2.47
C VAL A 40 -8.28 4.12 1.05
N PHE A 41 -8.66 2.89 0.76
CA PHE A 41 -9.34 2.52 -0.47
C PHE A 41 -10.84 2.39 -0.22
N LEU A 42 -11.63 3.11 -1.02
CA LEU A 42 -13.09 3.11 -0.95
C LEU A 42 -13.67 2.55 -2.25
N ARG A 43 -14.46 1.49 -2.13
CA ARG A 43 -15.27 0.96 -3.23
C ARG A 43 -16.56 1.77 -3.33
N GLY A 44 -16.66 2.62 -4.34
CA GLY A 44 -17.91 3.31 -4.67
C GLY A 44 -18.78 2.51 -5.64
N ARG A 45 -20.01 2.98 -5.84
CA ARG A 45 -20.97 2.40 -6.80
C ARG A 45 -20.47 2.52 -8.24
N ASP A 46 -19.98 3.72 -8.59
CA ASP A 46 -19.65 4.06 -9.98
C ASP A 46 -18.14 4.10 -10.22
N ARG A 47 -17.35 4.34 -9.16
CA ARG A 47 -15.89 4.48 -9.17
C ARG A 47 -15.31 4.13 -7.82
N GLU A 48 -14.07 3.66 -7.82
CA GLU A 48 -13.23 3.53 -6.64
C GLU A 48 -12.50 4.84 -6.33
N LEU A 49 -12.22 5.08 -5.06
CA LEU A 49 -11.47 6.25 -4.59
C LEU A 49 -10.32 5.79 -3.69
N MET A 50 -9.12 6.30 -3.96
CA MET A 50 -7.97 6.17 -3.07
C MET A 50 -7.74 7.50 -2.35
N ILE A 51 -7.62 7.44 -1.02
CA ILE A 51 -7.24 8.56 -0.16
C ILE A 51 -5.83 8.29 0.33
N ASP A 52 -4.93 9.26 0.10
CA ASP A 52 -3.48 9.14 0.27
C ASP A 52 -2.83 8.17 -0.74
N THR A 53 -1.57 8.42 -1.09
CA THR A 53 -0.77 7.58 -2.00
C THR A 53 0.43 6.94 -1.31
N GLY A 54 0.58 7.13 -0.01
CA GLY A 54 1.74 6.64 0.73
C GLY A 54 3.03 7.33 0.31
N MET A 55 4.16 6.64 0.46
CA MET A 55 5.48 7.22 0.23
C MET A 55 5.91 7.23 -1.24
N GLY A 56 5.13 6.63 -2.14
CA GLY A 56 5.43 6.59 -3.58
C GLY A 56 6.65 5.74 -3.94
N ILE A 57 7.00 4.75 -3.11
CA ILE A 57 8.18 3.88 -3.31
C ILE A 57 7.96 2.91 -4.47
N VAL A 58 6.76 2.32 -4.56
CA VAL A 58 6.32 1.45 -5.66
C VAL A 58 4.94 1.90 -6.16
N PRO A 59 4.55 1.54 -7.40
CA PRO A 59 3.20 1.81 -7.88
C PRO A 59 2.13 1.20 -6.97
N ILE A 60 1.09 1.97 -6.68
CA ILE A 60 -0.13 1.43 -6.09
C ILE A 60 -0.83 0.58 -7.14
N VAL A 61 -0.83 -0.73 -6.92
CA VAL A 61 -1.65 -1.66 -7.69
C VAL A 61 -3.08 -1.62 -7.13
N PRO A 62 -4.13 -1.48 -7.95
CA PRO A 62 -5.51 -1.59 -7.50
C PRO A 62 -5.71 -2.85 -6.63
N LEU A 63 -6.36 -2.70 -5.46
CA LEU A 63 -6.70 -3.83 -4.59
C LEU A 63 -7.51 -4.91 -5.32
N THR A 64 -8.26 -4.54 -6.36
CA THR A 64 -8.97 -5.46 -7.26
C THR A 64 -8.04 -6.44 -7.99
N GLN A 65 -6.74 -6.13 -8.09
CA GLN A 65 -5.71 -6.99 -8.67
C GLN A 65 -4.85 -7.69 -7.61
N ALA A 66 -4.80 -7.19 -6.38
CA ALA A 66 -4.02 -7.77 -5.27
C ALA A 66 -4.80 -8.83 -4.47
N ALA A 67 -6.11 -8.95 -4.69
CA ALA A 67 -6.99 -9.92 -4.03
C ALA A 67 -7.28 -11.18 -4.90
N GLN A 68 -6.28 -11.66 -5.63
CA GLN A 68 -6.27 -13.00 -6.24
C GLN A 68 -5.35 -13.94 -5.47
#